data_AF-A0A351J0J3-F1
#
_entry.id   AF-A0A351J0J3-F1
#
_cell.length_a   1.000
_cell.length_b   1.000
_cell.length_c   1.000
_cell.angle_alpha   90.00
_cell.angle_beta   90.00
_cell.angle_gamma   90.00
#
_symmetry.space_group_name_H-M   'P 1'
#
loop_
_entity.id
_entity.type
_entity.pdbx_description
1 polymer ?
#
loop_
_entity_poly.entity_id
_entity_poly.type
_entity_poly.pdbx_seq_one_letter_code
_entity_poly.pdbx_strand_id
1 'polypeptide(L)'
;QLGTLNEVLQLCQIDTSLRPVVDFGHLNARRLGAIKTEEDYEKIFDTIATTLSAEQAQKLHVHFSKIEYSKGGESKHLTFESDLFGPSPEQFSAVIARHQLTPTVICESAGTMAKDAKYLQNIYRSLL
;
A
#
# COMPACT_ATOMS: atom_id res chain seq x y z
N GLN A 1 4.31 -12.18 2.41
CA GLN A 1 2.96 -11.99 1.80
C GLN A 1 2.53 -13.27 1.06
N LEU A 2 1.23 -13.61 1.04
CA LEU A 2 0.66 -14.75 0.29
C LEU A 2 0.26 -14.30 -1.12
N GLY A 3 0.72 -15.01 -2.16
CA GLY A 3 0.24 -14.83 -3.54
C GLY A 3 0.47 -13.43 -4.13
N THR A 4 -0.04 -13.24 -5.34
CA THR A 4 -0.19 -11.95 -6.02
C THR A 4 -1.46 -11.25 -5.56
N LEU A 5 -1.59 -9.94 -5.87
CA LEU A 5 -2.83 -9.21 -5.63
C LEU A 5 -4.05 -9.97 -6.20
N ASN A 6 -3.99 -10.37 -7.46
CA ASN A 6 -5.12 -11.04 -8.13
C ASN A 6 -5.48 -12.38 -7.48
N GLU A 7 -4.49 -13.19 -7.08
CA GLU A 7 -4.74 -14.46 -6.38
C GLU A 7 -5.43 -14.21 -5.03
N VAL A 8 -5.00 -13.20 -4.26
CA VAL A 8 -5.65 -12.86 -2.98
C VAL A 8 -7.06 -12.35 -3.21
N LEU A 9 -7.29 -11.50 -4.21
CA LEU A 9 -8.63 -11.01 -4.52
C LEU A 9 -9.57 -12.14 -4.95
N GLN A 10 -9.11 -13.10 -5.75
CA GLN A 10 -9.88 -14.30 -6.10
C GLN A 10 -10.26 -15.12 -4.86
N LEU A 11 -9.36 -15.27 -3.89
CA LEU A 11 -9.68 -15.93 -2.62
C LEU A 11 -10.74 -15.14 -1.83
N CYS A 12 -10.64 -13.82 -1.79
CA CYS A 12 -11.64 -12.98 -1.11
C CYS A 12 -13.02 -13.02 -1.77
N GLN A 13 -13.15 -13.48 -3.02
CA GLN A 13 -14.46 -13.67 -3.66
C GLN A 13 -15.20 -14.93 -3.18
N ILE A 14 -14.53 -15.85 -2.48
CA ILE A 14 -15.14 -17.09 -1.99
C ILE A 14 -16.20 -16.79 -0.93
N ASP A 15 -15.95 -15.80 -0.07
CA ASP A 15 -16.88 -15.39 0.98
C ASP A 15 -16.74 -13.90 1.32
N THR A 16 -17.86 -13.21 1.49
CA THR A 16 -17.90 -11.76 1.76
C THR A 16 -17.26 -11.32 3.08
N SER A 17 -17.03 -12.26 4.01
CA SER A 17 -16.29 -12.00 5.26
C SER A 17 -14.78 -11.86 5.04
N LEU A 18 -14.26 -12.33 3.91
CA LEU A 18 -12.85 -12.24 3.57
C LEU A 18 -12.52 -10.85 3.03
N ARG A 19 -11.46 -10.25 3.57
CA ARG A 19 -10.96 -8.94 3.13
C ARG A 19 -9.47 -9.02 2.87
N PRO A 20 -8.97 -8.41 1.77
CA PRO A 20 -7.55 -8.38 1.51
C PRO A 20 -6.86 -7.40 2.47
N VAL A 21 -5.64 -7.75 2.87
CA VAL A 21 -4.67 -6.81 3.44
C VAL A 21 -3.65 -6.49 2.36
N VAL A 22 -3.51 -5.21 2.03
CA VAL A 22 -2.59 -4.76 0.98
C VAL A 22 -1.31 -4.25 1.62
N ASP A 23 -0.21 -4.92 1.34
CA ASP A 23 1.11 -4.43 1.66
C ASP A 23 1.74 -3.78 0.42
N PHE A 24 1.88 -2.45 0.44
CA PHE A 24 2.44 -1.71 -0.71
C PHE A 24 3.94 -1.91 -0.87
N GLY A 25 4.68 -2.09 0.23
CA GLY A 25 6.11 -2.34 0.20
C GLY A 25 6.40 -3.65 -0.54
N HIS A 26 5.73 -4.72 -0.13
CA HIS A 26 5.91 -6.03 -0.73
C HIS A 26 5.33 -6.11 -2.15
N LEU A 27 4.19 -5.45 -2.44
CA LEU A 27 3.68 -5.36 -3.81
C LEU A 27 4.66 -4.66 -4.75
N ASN A 28 5.32 -3.60 -4.28
CA ASN A 28 6.35 -2.90 -5.04
C ASN A 28 7.58 -3.80 -5.27
N ALA A 29 8.07 -4.45 -4.20
CA ALA A 29 9.23 -5.34 -4.24
C ALA A 29 9.05 -6.53 -5.18
N ARG A 30 7.88 -7.19 -5.13
CA ARG A 30 7.55 -8.34 -5.98
C ARG A 30 7.65 -8.02 -7.47
N ARG A 31 7.35 -6.77 -7.85
CA ARG A 31 7.38 -6.30 -9.23
C ARG A 31 8.63 -5.46 -9.53
N LEU A 32 9.67 -5.57 -8.71
CA LEU A 32 10.95 -4.89 -8.88
C LEU A 32 10.83 -3.37 -9.00
N GLY A 33 9.96 -2.75 -8.19
CA GLY A 33 9.80 -1.30 -8.16
C GLY A 33 8.74 -0.76 -9.09
N ALA A 34 7.65 -1.49 -9.29
CA ALA A 34 6.61 -1.11 -10.25
C ALA A 34 5.70 0.04 -9.80
N ILE A 35 5.68 0.39 -8.50
CA ILE A 35 4.83 1.47 -7.99
C ILE A 35 5.68 2.75 -7.95
N LYS A 36 5.49 3.62 -8.94
CA LYS A 36 6.32 4.82 -9.13
C LYS A 36 5.53 6.12 -9.19
N THR A 37 4.26 6.03 -9.59
CA THR A 37 3.39 7.20 -9.74
C THR A 37 2.08 7.00 -8.98
N GLU A 38 1.33 8.10 -8.82
CA GLU A 38 -0.01 8.06 -8.23
C GLU A 38 -0.94 7.14 -9.02
N GLU A 39 -0.84 7.11 -10.34
CA GLU A 39 -1.62 6.24 -11.21
C GLU A 39 -1.35 4.75 -10.93
N ASP A 40 -0.15 4.38 -10.47
CA ASP A 40 0.16 3.00 -10.09
C ASP A 40 -0.55 2.58 -8.80
N TYR A 41 -0.71 3.52 -7.86
CA TYR A 41 -1.54 3.30 -6.67
C TYR A 41 -3.03 3.24 -7.04
N GLU A 42 -3.51 4.17 -7.86
CA GLU A 42 -4.91 4.21 -8.32
C GLU A 42 -5.31 2.88 -8.97
N LYS A 43 -4.48 2.35 -9.88
CA LYS A 43 -4.72 1.03 -10.48
C LYS A 43 -4.89 -0.10 -9.46
N ILE A 44 -4.17 -0.06 -8.34
CA ILE A 44 -4.30 -1.07 -7.28
C ILE A 44 -5.67 -0.94 -6.60
N PHE A 45 -6.06 0.27 -6.21
CA PHE A 45 -7.39 0.53 -5.62
C PHE A 45 -8.52 0.19 -6.59
N ASP A 46 -8.41 0.57 -7.87
CA ASP A 46 -9.38 0.28 -8.91
C ASP A 46 -9.53 -1.22 -9.15
N THR A 47 -8.42 -1.96 -9.16
CA THR A 47 -8.44 -3.42 -9.28
C THR A 47 -9.22 -4.04 -8.12
N ILE A 48 -9.02 -3.56 -6.89
CA ILE A 48 -9.74 -4.04 -5.71
C ILE A 48 -11.23 -3.66 -5.79
N ALA A 49 -11.53 -2.42 -6.18
CA ALA A 49 -12.90 -1.92 -6.30
C ALA A 49 -13.71 -2.71 -7.33
N THR A 50 -13.08 -3.02 -8.46
CA THR A 50 -13.68 -3.77 -9.56
C THR A 50 -13.84 -5.26 -9.22
N THR A 51 -12.86 -5.86 -8.54
CA THR A 51 -12.86 -7.30 -8.26
C THR A 51 -13.72 -7.68 -7.06
N LEU A 52 -13.76 -6.81 -6.04
CA LEU A 52 -14.47 -7.06 -4.78
C LEU A 52 -15.64 -6.09 -4.62
N SER A 53 -15.35 -4.85 -4.23
CA SER A 53 -16.34 -3.77 -4.15
C SER A 53 -15.66 -2.43 -3.88
N ALA A 54 -16.32 -1.34 -4.28
CA ALA A 54 -15.87 0.02 -3.95
C ALA A 54 -15.75 0.25 -2.43
N GLU A 55 -16.65 -0.34 -1.62
CA GLU A 55 -16.57 -0.22 -0.16
C GLU A 55 -15.31 -0.89 0.40
N GLN A 56 -14.98 -2.10 -0.07
CA GLN A 56 -13.76 -2.79 0.37
C GLN A 56 -12.50 -2.05 -0.05
N ALA A 57 -12.47 -1.45 -1.25
CA ALA A 57 -11.36 -0.61 -1.68
C ALA A 57 -11.24 0.68 -0.85
N GLN A 58 -12.36 1.30 -0.48
CA GLN A 58 -12.38 2.53 0.31
C GLN A 58 -11.88 2.33 1.75
N LYS A 59 -12.15 1.17 2.37
CA LYS A 59 -11.86 0.87 3.78
C LYS A 59 -10.83 -0.25 3.93
N LEU A 60 -9.76 -0.20 3.14
CA LEU A 60 -8.72 -1.24 3.17
C LEU A 60 -7.94 -1.25 4.49
N HIS A 61 -7.49 -2.44 4.87
CA HIS A 61 -6.37 -2.58 5.80
C HIS A 61 -5.08 -2.63 4.99
N VAL A 62 -4.17 -1.71 5.29
CA VAL A 62 -2.94 -1.49 4.54
C VAL A 62 -1.74 -1.59 5.45
N HIS A 63 -0.70 -2.28 4.98
CA HIS A 63 0.64 -2.21 5.55
C HIS A 63 1.51 -1.34 4.66
N PHE A 64 2.29 -0.44 5.28
CA PHE A 64 3.09 0.52 4.54
C PHE A 64 4.49 0.69 5.13
N SER A 65 5.48 0.43 4.29
CA SER A 65 6.90 0.71 4.49
C SER A 65 7.55 0.90 3.11
N LYS A 66 8.68 1.62 3.06
CA LYS A 66 9.60 1.48 1.92
C LYS A 66 10.29 0.12 2.06
N ILE A 67 10.62 -0.55 0.96
CA ILE A 67 11.24 -1.88 1.01
C ILE A 67 12.42 -1.95 0.04
N GLU A 68 13.57 -2.41 0.55
CA GLU A 68 14.70 -2.83 -0.28
C GLU A 68 14.42 -4.20 -0.89
N TYR A 69 14.72 -4.37 -2.17
CA TYR A 69 14.50 -5.64 -2.87
C TYR A 69 15.57 -5.93 -3.92
N SER A 70 15.67 -7.21 -4.27
CA SER A 70 16.54 -7.74 -5.32
C SER A 70 15.73 -8.65 -6.25
N LYS A 71 16.39 -9.30 -7.20
CA LYS A 71 15.77 -10.36 -8.02
C LYS A 71 15.25 -11.53 -7.17
N GLY A 72 15.77 -11.72 -5.96
CA GLY A 72 15.29 -12.72 -4.99
C GLY A 72 14.04 -12.30 -4.22
N GLY A 73 13.50 -11.11 -4.46
CA GLY A 73 12.39 -10.53 -3.73
C GLY A 73 12.86 -9.50 -2.69
N GLU A 74 12.01 -9.27 -1.69
CA GLU A 74 12.29 -8.39 -0.56
C GLU A 74 13.61 -8.76 0.14
N SER A 75 14.34 -7.73 0.57
CA SER A 75 15.49 -7.84 1.45
C SER A 75 15.19 -7.35 2.87
N LYS A 76 14.66 -6.13 3.02
CA LYS A 76 14.30 -5.56 4.32
C LYS A 76 13.37 -4.35 4.19
N HIS A 77 12.64 -4.08 5.27
CA HIS A 77 11.90 -2.84 5.44
C HIS A 77 12.86 -1.66 5.65
N LEU A 78 12.44 -0.48 5.20
CA LEU A 78 13.16 0.78 5.27
C LEU A 78 12.30 1.84 5.95
N THR A 79 12.96 2.92 6.38
CA THR A 79 12.30 4.13 6.89
C THR A 79 11.82 5.00 5.73
N PHE A 80 10.91 5.93 6.00
CA PHE A 80 10.49 6.90 4.99
C PHE A 80 11.58 7.90 4.58
N GLU A 81 12.64 8.05 5.38
CA GLU A 81 13.81 8.88 5.04
C GLU A 81 14.71 8.24 3.98
N SER A 82 14.56 6.95 3.67
CA SER A 82 15.36 6.28 2.65
C SER A 82 14.95 6.73 1.24
N ASP A 83 15.87 7.22 0.44
CA ASP A 83 15.64 7.61 -0.96
C ASP A 83 15.99 6.52 -1.99
N LEU A 84 16.44 5.35 -1.53
CA LEU A 84 16.93 4.30 -2.41
C LEU A 84 15.82 3.48 -3.08
N PHE A 85 14.74 3.21 -2.34
CA PHE A 85 13.64 2.36 -2.78
C PHE A 85 12.30 2.96 -2.35
N GLY A 86 11.28 2.66 -3.14
CA GLY A 86 9.90 3.04 -2.84
C GLY A 86 9.14 1.94 -2.05
N PRO A 87 7.81 2.02 -2.04
CA PRO A 87 6.98 2.99 -2.76
C PRO A 87 6.82 4.32 -1.97
N SER A 88 6.47 5.42 -2.65
CA SER A 88 6.44 6.78 -2.04
C SER A 88 5.22 7.00 -1.12
N PRO A 89 5.42 7.36 0.17
CA PRO A 89 4.32 7.67 1.09
C PRO A 89 3.56 8.96 0.70
N GLU A 90 4.20 9.89 0.00
CA GLU A 90 3.60 11.13 -0.49
C GLU A 90 2.56 10.85 -1.57
N GLN A 91 2.94 10.09 -2.59
CA GLN A 91 2.04 9.71 -3.69
C GLN A 91 0.88 8.86 -3.18
N PHE A 92 1.15 7.92 -2.26
CA PHE A 92 0.10 7.16 -1.60
C PHE A 92 -0.91 8.10 -0.92
N SER A 93 -0.44 9.05 -0.11
CA SER A 93 -1.30 10.00 0.61
C SER A 93 -2.11 10.89 -0.33
N ALA A 94 -1.53 11.30 -1.46
CA ALA A 94 -2.22 12.08 -2.50
C ALA A 94 -3.40 11.30 -3.10
N VAL A 95 -3.21 10.02 -3.40
CA VAL A 95 -4.28 9.15 -3.89
C VAL A 95 -5.37 8.94 -2.84
N ILE A 96 -4.99 8.70 -1.58
CA ILE A 96 -5.98 8.55 -0.49
C ILE A 96 -6.83 9.82 -0.34
N ALA A 97 -6.22 11.00 -0.34
CA ALA A 97 -6.92 12.27 -0.19
C ALA A 97 -7.83 12.56 -1.40
N ARG A 98 -7.28 12.47 -2.62
CA ARG A 98 -8.00 12.76 -3.87
C ARG A 98 -9.28 11.93 -4.00
N HIS A 99 -9.19 10.64 -3.70
CA HIS A 99 -10.29 9.69 -3.90
C HIS A 99 -11.14 9.47 -2.64
N GLN A 100 -10.91 10.27 -1.59
CA GLN A 100 -11.65 10.18 -0.31
C GLN A 100 -11.65 8.74 0.25
N LEU A 101 -10.51 8.07 0.11
CA LEU A 101 -10.29 6.75 0.65
C LEU A 101 -10.04 6.88 2.15
N THR A 102 -10.39 5.84 2.90
CA THR A 102 -10.29 5.80 4.37
C THR A 102 -9.65 4.50 4.85
N PRO A 103 -8.47 4.12 4.34
CA PRO A 103 -7.82 2.90 4.77
C PRO A 103 -7.33 3.01 6.22
N THR A 104 -7.33 1.88 6.92
CA THR A 104 -6.51 1.72 8.13
C THR A 104 -5.08 1.41 7.70
N VAL A 105 -4.14 2.28 8.03
CA VAL A 105 -2.73 2.13 7.63
C VAL A 105 -1.88 1.75 8.84
N ILE A 106 -1.24 0.58 8.76
CA ILE A 106 -0.23 0.10 9.71
C ILE A 106 1.15 0.43 9.12
N CYS A 107 1.89 1.29 9.80
CA CYS A 107 3.26 1.61 9.38
C CYS A 107 4.22 0.56 9.91
N GLU A 108 4.99 -0.07 9.02
CA GLU A 108 5.92 -1.16 9.34
C GLU A 108 7.38 -0.77 9.05
N SER A 109 7.68 0.53 9.07
CA SER A 109 9.03 1.02 8.78
C SER A 109 10.05 0.58 9.83
N ALA A 110 11.29 0.33 9.40
CA ALA A 110 12.33 -0.23 10.27
C ALA A 110 12.69 0.73 11.42
N GLY A 111 12.26 0.39 12.64
CA GLY A 111 12.60 1.12 13.87
C GLY A 111 11.99 2.53 14.01
N THR A 112 11.15 2.97 13.06
CA THR A 112 10.64 4.35 12.99
C THR A 112 9.11 4.44 12.81
N MET A 113 8.40 3.32 13.00
CA MET A 113 6.95 3.17 12.78
C MET A 113 6.11 4.35 13.29
N ALA A 114 6.32 4.82 14.52
CA ALA A 114 5.55 5.92 15.09
C ALA A 114 5.83 7.28 14.41
N LYS A 115 7.09 7.54 14.07
CA LYS A 115 7.52 8.76 13.36
C LYS A 115 6.96 8.76 11.94
N ASP A 116 7.08 7.65 11.24
CA ASP A 116 6.66 7.50 9.86
C ASP A 116 5.13 7.49 9.72
N ALA A 117 4.41 6.86 10.66
CA ALA A 117 2.96 6.97 10.76
C ALA A 117 2.49 8.43 10.94
N LYS A 118 3.18 9.18 11.81
CA LYS A 118 2.89 10.61 12.00
C LYS A 118 3.18 11.42 10.73
N TYR A 119 4.27 11.11 10.04
CA TYR A 119 4.60 11.74 8.76
C TYR A 119 3.51 11.51 7.70
N LEU A 120 3.08 10.26 7.51
CA LEU A 120 1.94 9.89 6.64
C LEU A 120 0.68 10.69 6.99
N GLN A 121 0.33 10.74 8.28
CA GLN A 121 -0.84 11.50 8.73
C GLN A 121 -0.72 13.00 8.41
N ASN A 122 0.46 13.59 8.61
CA ASN A 122 0.69 15.00 8.32
C ASN A 122 0.54 15.31 6.84
N ILE A 123 1.09 14.47 5.95
CA ILE A 123 0.92 14.62 4.50
C ILE A 123 -0.56 14.56 4.15
N TYR A 124 -1.25 13.50 4.57
CA TYR A 124 -2.68 13.34 4.27
C TYR A 124 -3.49 14.55 4.74
N ARG A 125 -3.28 15.04 5.97
CA ARG A 125 -3.98 16.22 6.49
C ARG A 125 -3.67 17.51 5.74
N SER A 126 -2.49 17.64 5.15
CA SER A 126 -2.12 18.81 4.35
C SER A 126 -2.78 18.83 2.97
N LEU A 127 -3.38 17.71 2.55
CA LEU A 127 -4.04 17.51 1.26
C LEU A 127 -5.57 17.52 1.34
N LEU A 128 -6.13 17.68 2.56
CA LEU A 128 -7.56 17.89 2.80
C LEU A 128 -7.93 19.37 2.67
#